data_AF-A0A2P5K8H8-F1
#
_entry.id   AF-A0A2P5K8H8-F1
#
_cell.length_a   1.000
_cell.length_b   1.000
_cell.length_c   1.000
_cell.angle_alpha   90.00
_cell.angle_beta   90.00
_cell.angle_gamma   90.00
#
_symmetry.space_group_name_H-M   'P 1'
#
loop_
_entity.id
_entity.type
_entity.pdbx_description
1 polymer ?
#
loop_
_entity_poly.entity_id
_entity_poly.type
_entity_poly.pdbx_seq_one_letter_code
_entity_poly.pdbx_strand_id
1 'polypeptide(L)'
;MNKQLKLIRNTAQEEAAIERGIAADADTFVPTDEQFAQMKRRVDGRRMTQVEAERLLAELPEATAAQRALVDPSRALFVDNVPSLPKSLDP
;
A
#
# COMPACT_ATOMS: atom_id res chain seq x y z
N MET A 1 20.89 14.64 7.40
CA MET A 1 21.62 14.74 6.12
C MET A 1 21.27 13.53 5.26
N ASN A 2 20.48 13.72 4.21
CA ASN A 2 20.17 12.65 3.25
C ASN A 2 21.23 12.65 2.15
N LYS A 3 22.34 11.93 2.34
CA LYS A 3 23.30 11.71 1.26
C LYS A 3 22.69 10.68 0.30
N GLN A 4 22.38 11.11 -0.93
CA GLN A 4 22.04 10.18 -2.00
C GLN A 4 23.25 9.26 -2.25
N LEU A 5 23.04 7.95 -2.17
CA LEU A 5 24.06 6.96 -2.48
C LEU A 5 24.36 7.01 -3.99
N LYS A 6 25.64 7.09 -4.34
CA LYS A 6 26.07 7.05 -5.73
C LYS A 6 26.02 5.60 -6.21
N LEU A 7 25.24 5.34 -7.27
CA LEU A 7 25.21 4.03 -7.91
C LEU A 7 26.56 3.76 -8.58
N ILE A 8 27.23 2.69 -8.15
CA ILE A 8 28.44 2.18 -8.81
C ILE A 8 27.97 1.28 -9.94
N ARG A 9 28.44 1.56 -11.17
CA ARG A 9 28.15 0.74 -12.35
C ARG A 9 29.33 -0.17 -12.63
N ASN A 10 29.04 -1.34 -13.19
CA ASN A 10 30.06 -2.27 -13.64
C ASN A 10 30.88 -1.68 -14.78
N THR A 11 32.09 -2.20 -14.94
CA THR A 11 32.95 -1.94 -16.10
C THR A 11 32.47 -2.73 -17.32
N ALA A 12 32.88 -2.30 -18.53
CA ALA A 12 32.53 -3.01 -19.76
C ALA A 12 33.03 -4.47 -19.79
N GLN A 13 34.17 -4.76 -19.15
CA GLN A 13 34.71 -6.11 -19.06
C GLN A 13 33.84 -7.01 -18.16
N GLU A 14 33.35 -6.45 -17.06
CA GLU A 14 32.45 -7.16 -16.13
C GLU A 14 31.08 -7.42 -16.79
N GLU A 15 30.50 -6.43 -17.46
CA GLU A 15 29.26 -6.61 -18.23
C GLU A 15 29.42 -7.72 -19.29
N ALA A 16 30.52 -7.70 -20.06
CA ALA A 16 30.78 -8.75 -21.04
C ALA A 16 30.97 -10.14 -20.39
N ALA A 17 31.48 -10.22 -19.16
CA ALA A 17 31.58 -11.48 -18.43
C ALA A 17 30.21 -11.98 -17.97
N ILE A 18 29.35 -11.07 -17.52
CA ILE A 18 27.96 -11.37 -17.15
C ILE A 18 27.18 -11.88 -18.37
N GLU A 19 27.26 -11.19 -19.50
CA GLU A 19 26.61 -11.59 -20.76
C GLU A 19 27.06 -12.98 -21.22
N ARG A 20 28.36 -13.29 -21.12
CA ARG A 20 28.87 -14.64 -21.42
C ARG A 20 28.30 -15.70 -20.49
N GLY A 21 28.16 -15.39 -19.20
CA GLY A 21 27.57 -16.29 -18.21
C GLY A 21 26.10 -16.57 -18.52
N ILE A 22 25.32 -15.52 -18.78
CA ILE A 22 23.91 -15.59 -19.18
C ILE A 22 23.74 -16.41 -20.46
N ALA A 23 24.60 -16.19 -21.47
CA ALA A 23 24.53 -16.90 -22.74
C ALA A 23 24.96 -18.37 -22.65
N ALA A 24 25.84 -18.71 -21.69
CA ALA A 24 26.30 -20.08 -21.47
C ALA A 24 25.31 -20.92 -20.64
N ASP A 25 24.40 -20.27 -19.91
CA ASP A 25 23.41 -20.95 -19.09
C ASP A 25 22.21 -21.39 -19.94
N ALA A 26 22.05 -22.72 -20.07
CA ALA A 26 20.98 -23.33 -20.85
C ALA A 26 19.59 -23.13 -20.23
N ASP A 27 19.51 -22.84 -18.93
CA ASP A 27 18.26 -22.61 -18.23
C ASP A 27 17.87 -21.13 -18.21
N THR A 28 18.71 -20.24 -18.75
CA THR A 28 18.38 -18.82 -18.86
C THR A 28 17.44 -18.56 -20.04
N PHE A 29 16.20 -18.20 -19.71
CA PHE A 29 15.17 -17.84 -20.69
C PHE A 29 15.15 -16.33 -20.95
N VAL A 30 15.31 -15.94 -22.22
CA VAL A 30 15.13 -14.56 -22.70
C VAL A 30 13.82 -14.48 -23.49
N PRO A 31 12.77 -13.84 -22.96
CA PRO A 31 11.50 -13.71 -23.67
C PRO A 31 11.67 -12.94 -24.98
N THR A 32 10.98 -13.39 -26.03
CA THR A 32 10.78 -12.58 -27.23
C THR A 32 9.88 -11.38 -26.94
N ASP A 33 9.93 -10.34 -27.78
CA ASP A 33 9.10 -9.14 -27.61
C ASP A 33 7.59 -9.47 -27.60
N GLU A 34 7.17 -10.44 -28.41
CA GLU A 34 5.78 -10.90 -28.46
C GLU A 34 5.36 -11.61 -27.17
N GLN A 35 6.24 -12.45 -26.62
CA GLN A 35 6.01 -13.10 -25.32
C GLN A 35 5.98 -12.07 -24.20
N PHE A 36 6.88 -11.09 -24.23
CA PHE A 36 6.94 -10.01 -23.25
C PHE A 36 5.67 -9.15 -23.29
N ALA A 37 5.12 -8.88 -24.48
CA ALA A 37 3.87 -8.13 -24.64
C ALA A 37 2.65 -8.83 -24.02
N GLN A 38 2.67 -10.16 -23.96
CA GLN A 38 1.61 -10.96 -23.32
C GLN A 38 1.75 -11.02 -21.79
N MET A 39 2.91 -10.66 -21.24
CA MET A 39 3.14 -10.71 -19.79
C MET A 39 2.34 -9.61 -19.08
N LYS A 40 1.73 -9.95 -17.94
CA LYS A 40 1.02 -8.99 -17.10
C LYS A 40 2.00 -7.95 -16.59
N ARG A 41 1.76 -6.67 -16.92
CA ARG A 41 2.50 -5.55 -16.33
C ARG A 41 2.39 -5.62 -14.81
N ARG A 42 3.53 -5.71 -14.12
CA ARG A 42 3.61 -5.45 -12.68
C ARG A 42 3.39 -3.96 -12.48
N VAL A 43 2.13 -3.58 -12.29
CA VAL A 43 1.80 -2.25 -11.75
C VAL A 43 2.03 -2.34 -10.24
N ASP A 44 3.29 -2.31 -9.84
CA ASP A 44 3.68 -2.20 -8.44
C ASP A 44 3.46 -0.74 -8.04
N GLY A 45 2.21 -0.42 -7.71
CA GLY A 45 1.79 0.95 -7.46
C GLY A 45 0.29 1.13 -7.50
N ARG A 46 -0.48 0.30 -6.79
CA ARG A 46 -1.78 0.78 -6.33
C ARG A 46 -1.52 1.93 -5.37
N ARG A 47 -1.61 3.18 -5.83
CA ARG A 47 -2.36 4.13 -5.01
C ARG A 47 -3.81 3.68 -5.15
N MET A 48 -4.32 2.94 -4.16
CA MET A 48 -5.76 2.84 -4.03
C MET A 48 -6.29 4.27 -3.95
N THR A 49 -7.37 4.56 -4.67
CA THR A 49 -8.08 5.82 -4.41
C THR A 49 -8.58 5.79 -2.96
N GLN A 50 -8.65 6.94 -2.29
CA GLN A 50 -9.14 7.02 -0.90
C GLN A 50 -10.51 6.33 -0.74
N VAL A 51 -11.37 6.47 -1.75
CA VAL A 51 -12.72 5.88 -1.80
C VAL A 51 -12.68 4.35 -1.86
N GLU A 52 -11.75 3.76 -2.61
CA GLU A 52 -11.60 2.29 -2.68
C GLU A 52 -10.98 1.72 -1.39
N ALA A 53 -10.06 2.45 -0.76
CA ALA A 53 -9.50 2.07 0.53
C ALA A 53 -10.56 2.12 1.64
N GLU A 54 -11.41 3.16 1.67
CA GLU A 54 -12.51 3.29 2.63
C GLU A 54 -13.58 2.22 2.45
N ARG A 55 -13.93 1.88 1.20
CA ARG A 55 -14.92 0.83 0.91
C ARG A 55 -14.44 -0.55 1.37
N LEU A 56 -13.16 -0.87 1.16
CA LEU A 56 -12.55 -2.11 1.65
C LEU A 56 -12.44 -2.14 3.17
N LEU A 57 -12.20 -1.00 3.83
CA LEU A 57 -12.17 -0.91 5.29
C LEU A 57 -13.56 -1.10 5.91
N ALA A 58 -14.62 -0.66 5.21
CA ALA A 58 -16.02 -0.83 5.61
C ALA A 58 -16.52 -2.28 5.44
N GLU A 59 -15.92 -3.06 4.54
CA GLU A 59 -16.27 -4.46 4.28
C GLU A 59 -15.54 -5.45 5.20
N LEU A 60 -14.63 -4.99 6.08
CA LEU A 60 -14.01 -5.86 7.10
C LEU A 60 -15.00 -6.11 8.25
N PRO A 61 -15.48 -7.35 8.46
CA PRO A 61 -16.35 -7.65 9.58
C PRO A 61 -15.54 -7.62 10.89
N GLU A 62 -15.94 -6.71 11.78
CA GLU A 62 -15.63 -6.69 13.21
C GLU A 62 -14.13 -6.76 13.58
N ALA A 63 -13.40 -5.68 13.32
CA ALA A 63 -12.27 -5.36 14.19
C ALA A 63 -12.83 -5.14 15.60
N THR A 64 -12.48 -6.04 16.52
CA THR A 64 -12.90 -6.02 17.92
C THR A 64 -12.72 -4.63 18.51
N ALA A 65 -13.69 -4.21 19.34
CA ALA A 65 -13.78 -2.86 19.91
C ALA A 65 -12.47 -2.33 20.55
N ALA A 66 -11.57 -3.22 20.96
CA ALA A 66 -10.22 -2.89 21.45
C ALA A 66 -9.32 -2.18 20.40
N GLN A 67 -9.49 -2.46 19.11
CA GLN A 67 -8.67 -1.86 18.04
C GLN A 67 -9.14 -0.46 17.67
N ARG A 68 -10.42 -0.13 17.89
CA ARG A 68 -10.99 1.21 17.63
C ARG A 68 -10.55 2.26 18.66
N ALA A 69 -10.27 1.87 19.90
CA ALA A 69 -9.87 2.80 20.96
C ALA A 69 -8.42 3.32 20.81
N LEU A 70 -7.57 2.65 20.02
CA LEU A 70 -6.17 3.05 19.82
C LEU A 70 -6.00 4.15 18.75
N VAL A 71 -7.01 4.34 17.88
CA VAL A 71 -6.91 5.21 16.70
C VAL A 71 -7.36 6.64 16.98
N ASP A 72 -8.12 6.91 18.06
CA ASP A 72 -8.61 8.26 18.34
C ASP A 72 -8.80 8.54 19.85
N PRO A 73 -7.76 8.99 20.58
CA PRO A 73 -7.89 9.36 21.98
C PRO A 73 -8.67 10.68 22.17
N SER A 74 -8.93 11.46 21.11
CA SER A 74 -9.56 12.78 21.19
C SER A 74 -11.08 12.72 21.21
N ARG A 75 -11.70 11.61 20.78
CA ARG A 75 -13.16 11.43 20.81
C ARG A 75 -13.72 11.10 22.20
N ALA A 76 -12.87 10.84 23.19
CA ALA A 76 -13.28 10.54 24.56
C ALA A 76 -13.69 11.78 25.39
N LEU A 77 -13.52 13.00 24.87
CA LEU A 77 -13.69 14.24 25.64
C LEU A 77 -14.95 15.06 25.33
N PHE A 78 -15.80 14.63 24.40
CA PHE A 78 -17.06 15.31 24.09
C PHE A 78 -18.26 14.39 24.27
N VAL A 79 -18.60 14.12 25.54
CA VAL A 79 -19.96 13.73 25.93
C VAL A 79 -20.35 14.63 27.10
N ASP A 80 -20.51 15.92 26.82
CA ASP A 80 -21.20 16.82 27.73
C ASP A 80 -22.71 16.49 27.69
N ASN A 81 -23.09 15.88 28.80
CA ASN A 81 -24.42 15.59 29.30
C ASN A 81 -25.35 16.82 29.22
N VAL A 82 -26.32 16.79 28.30
CA VAL A 82 -27.48 17.69 28.35
C VAL A 82 -28.76 16.85 28.31
N PRO A 83 -29.46 16.65 29.44
CA PRO A 83 -30.77 16.01 29.42
C PRO A 83 -31.85 17.04 29.06
N SER A 84 -32.59 16.72 28.01
CA SER A 84 -33.81 17.42 27.57
C SER A 84 -34.93 17.30 28.61
N LEU A 85 -35.46 18.43 29.08
CA LEU A 85 -36.70 18.49 29.88
C LEU A 85 -37.94 18.38 28.94
N PRO A 86 -38.91 17.49 29.22
CA PRO A 86 -40.19 17.52 28.51
C PRO A 86 -41.07 18.66 29.04
N LYS A 87 -41.65 19.42 28.11
CA LYS A 87 -42.74 20.37 28.37
C LYS A 87 -44.02 19.60 28.70
N SER A 88 -44.59 19.81 29.87
CA SER A 88 -46.01 19.53 30.13
C SER A 88 -46.68 20.80 30.68
N LEU A 89 -47.50 21.39 29.80
CA LEU A 89 -48.70 22.20 30.06
C LEU A 89 -49.66 21.35 30.92
N ASP A 90 -50.32 21.83 31.98
CA ASP A 90 -51.53 22.69 32.02
C ASP A 90 -52.04 22.69 33.48
N PRO A 91 -53.08 23.46 33.88
CA PRO A 91 -53.67 24.68 33.29
C PRO A 91 -53.51 25.94 34.17
#